data_AF-A0A367B4S6-F1
#
_entry.id   AF-A0A367B4S6-F1
#
_cell.length_a   1.000
_cell.length_b   1.000
_cell.length_c   1.000
_cell.angle_alpha   90.00
_cell.angle_beta   90.00
_cell.angle_gamma   90.00
#
_symmetry.space_group_name_H-M   'P 1'
#
loop_
_entity.id
_entity.type
_entity.pdbx_description
1 polymer ?
#
loop_
_entity_poly.entity_id
_entity_poly.type
_entity_poly.pdbx_seq_one_letter_code
_entity_poly.pdbx_strand_id
1 'polypeptide(L)'
;MSDLYIDGAMLTRVRSNLSNICELMTQPAREMMEVTGSAMGASALARRMDEFGDEWSYGIGKLGEFAGGAVEALDRIAQAFEAADTALAGALQQAAEQ
;
A
#
# COMPACT_ATOMS: atom_id res chain seq x y z
N MET A 1 -30.94 0.34 12.21
CA MET A 1 -30.02 -0.77 12.50
C MET A 1 -29.26 -1.05 11.22
N SER A 2 -28.00 -0.63 11.15
CA SER A 2 -27.05 -1.12 10.14
C SER A 2 -26.10 -2.01 10.93
N ASP A 3 -26.22 -3.32 10.73
CA ASP A 3 -25.45 -4.32 11.48
C ASP A 3 -24.07 -4.56 10.85
N LEU A 4 -23.86 -4.03 9.64
CA LEU A 4 -22.55 -3.90 8.97
C LEU A 4 -22.36 -2.43 8.59
N TYR A 5 -21.45 -1.73 9.26
CA TYR A 5 -20.95 -0.41 8.84
C TYR A 5 -19.45 -0.50 8.61
N ILE A 6 -19.01 -0.24 7.38
CA ILE A 6 -17.60 -0.06 7.06
C ILE A 6 -17.39 1.37 6.57
N ASP A 7 -16.40 2.05 7.15
CA ASP A 7 -16.03 3.39 6.71
C ASP A 7 -15.17 3.29 5.45
N GLY A 8 -15.83 3.28 4.28
CA GLY A 8 -15.16 3.21 2.99
C GLY A 8 -14.21 4.39 2.74
N ALA A 9 -14.47 5.57 3.34
CA ALA A 9 -13.56 6.70 3.25
C ALA A 9 -12.29 6.45 4.06
N MET A 10 -12.40 5.83 5.25
CA MET A 10 -11.26 5.40 6.04
C MET A 10 -10.43 4.34 5.31
N LEU A 11 -11.06 3.31 4.72
CA LEU A 11 -10.36 2.29 3.92
C LEU A 11 -9.60 2.91 2.74
N THR A 12 -10.26 3.80 1.99
CA THR A 12 -9.65 4.52 0.86
C THR A 12 -8.46 5.36 1.32
N ARG A 13 -8.59 6.03 2.46
CA ARG A 13 -7.52 6.84 3.05
C ARG A 13 -6.34 5.98 3.49
N VAL A 14 -6.57 4.84 4.14
CA VAL A 14 -5.51 3.90 4.54
C VAL A 14 -4.78 3.37 3.30
N ARG A 15 -5.53 2.96 2.27
CA ARG A 15 -4.97 2.52 0.99
C ARG A 15 -4.08 3.59 0.35
N SER A 16 -4.58 4.82 0.28
CA SER A 16 -3.84 5.95 -0.31
C SER A 16 -2.57 6.26 0.51
N ASN A 17 -2.66 6.27 1.84
CA ASN A 17 -1.51 6.52 2.70
C ASN A 17 -0.41 5.46 2.50
N LEU A 18 -0.79 4.18 2.45
CA LEU A 18 0.16 3.08 2.25
C LEU A 18 0.87 3.20 0.89
N SER A 19 0.11 3.55 -0.16
CA SER A 19 0.67 3.75 -1.51
C SER A 19 1.63 4.95 -1.53
N ASN A 20 1.23 6.08 -0.94
CA ASN A 20 2.05 7.29 -0.87
C ASN A 20 3.35 7.08 -0.08
N ILE A 21 3.31 6.31 1.03
CA ILE A 21 4.52 6.00 1.81
C ILE A 21 5.51 5.20 0.96
N CYS A 22 5.05 4.23 0.17
CA CYS A 22 5.92 3.47 -0.72
C CYS A 22 6.55 4.36 -1.80
N GLU A 23 5.78 5.25 -2.42
CA GLU A 23 6.30 6.21 -3.41
C GLU A 23 7.36 7.14 -2.80
N LEU A 24 7.04 7.75 -1.65
CA LEU A 24 7.93 8.66 -0.92
C LEU A 24 9.27 8.00 -0.56
N MET A 25 9.26 6.73 -0.15
CA MET A 25 10.50 6.05 0.23
C MET A 25 11.30 5.50 -0.97
N THR A 26 10.65 5.32 -2.14
CA THR A 26 11.32 4.85 -3.37
C THR A 26 12.15 5.95 -4.01
N GLN A 27 11.72 7.22 -3.90
CA GLN A 27 12.41 8.34 -4.52
C GLN A 27 13.86 8.52 -4.02
N PRO A 28 14.13 8.58 -2.69
CA PRO A 28 15.51 8.67 -2.18
C PRO A 28 16.39 7.50 -2.60
N ALA A 29 15.84 6.29 -2.73
CA ALA A 29 16.57 5.12 -3.20
C ALA A 29 17.11 5.33 -4.63
N ARG A 30 16.26 5.86 -5.51
CA ARG A 30 16.62 6.17 -6.90
C ARG A 30 17.66 7.28 -6.98
N GLU A 31 17.44 8.35 -6.24
CA GLU A 31 18.37 9.49 -6.18
C GLU A 31 19.75 9.06 -5.68
N MET A 32 19.82 8.13 -4.71
CA MET A 32 21.10 7.59 -4.24
C MET A 32 21.80 6.67 -5.24
N MET A 33 21.08 5.85 -6.00
CA MET A 33 21.68 5.05 -7.08
C MET A 33 22.27 5.92 -8.20
N GLU A 34 21.74 7.12 -8.42
CA GLU A 34 22.23 8.05 -9.43
C GLU A 34 23.52 8.79 -8.99
N VAL A 35 23.82 8.83 -7.68
CA VAL A 35 25.05 9.43 -7.16
C VAL A 35 26.20 8.43 -7.27
N THR A 36 27.00 8.56 -8.33
CA THR A 36 28.16 7.67 -8.56
C THR A 36 29.23 7.83 -7.47
N GLY A 37 29.83 6.72 -7.03
CA GLY A 37 30.90 6.68 -6.03
C GLY A 37 32.15 7.54 -6.32
N SER A 38 32.34 7.99 -7.57
CA SER A 38 33.36 8.98 -7.94
C SER A 38 33.11 10.36 -7.33
N ALA A 39 31.86 10.72 -7.05
CA ALA A 39 31.47 11.98 -6.40
C ALA A 39 31.79 12.01 -4.89
N MET A 40 31.98 10.83 -4.27
CA MET A 40 32.19 10.68 -2.83
C MET A 40 33.65 10.86 -2.39
N GLY A 41 34.60 10.94 -3.34
CA GLY A 41 36.02 11.24 -3.08
C GLY A 41 36.84 10.17 -2.33
N ALA A 42 36.19 9.23 -1.63
CA ALA A 42 36.81 8.14 -0.89
C ALA A 42 36.20 6.79 -1.29
N SER A 43 37.01 5.86 -1.77
CA SER A 43 36.57 4.53 -2.24
C SER A 43 35.80 3.72 -1.19
N ALA A 44 36.17 3.83 0.08
CA ALA A 44 35.45 3.18 1.18
C ALA A 44 34.08 3.81 1.47
N LEU A 45 33.92 5.11 1.21
CA LEU A 45 32.63 5.79 1.35
C LEU A 45 31.72 5.43 0.17
N ALA A 46 32.26 5.39 -1.05
CA ALA A 46 31.55 4.92 -2.22
C ALA A 46 30.96 3.52 -2.00
N ARG A 47 31.79 2.56 -1.56
CA ARG A 47 31.33 1.18 -1.33
C ARG A 47 30.22 1.08 -0.28
N ARG A 48 30.32 1.85 0.81
CA ARG A 48 29.28 1.87 1.86
C ARG A 48 27.97 2.51 1.37
N MET A 49 28.06 3.48 0.47
CA MET A 49 26.89 4.10 -0.14
C MET A 49 26.20 3.16 -1.12
N ASP A 50 26.97 2.39 -1.89
CA ASP A 50 26.43 1.33 -2.75
C ASP A 50 25.72 0.24 -1.90
N GLU A 51 26.40 -0.28 -0.87
CA GLU A 51 25.83 -1.26 0.08
C GLU A 51 24.54 -0.73 0.75
N PHE A 52 24.54 0.54 1.17
CA PHE A 52 23.36 1.19 1.74
C PHE A 52 22.22 1.31 0.71
N GLY A 53 22.52 1.72 -0.52
CA GLY A 53 21.54 1.84 -1.59
C GLY A 53 20.85 0.52 -1.90
N ASP A 54 21.61 -0.57 -1.94
CA ASP A 54 21.10 -1.93 -2.17
C ASP A 54 20.18 -2.39 -1.03
N GLU A 55 20.62 -2.28 0.22
CA GLU A 55 19.82 -2.67 1.40
C GLU A 55 18.55 -1.81 1.53
N TRP A 56 18.68 -0.50 1.30
CA TRP A 56 17.56 0.43 1.32
C TRP A 56 16.54 0.06 0.24
N SER A 57 16.98 -0.10 -1.01
CA SER A 57 16.11 -0.49 -2.14
C SER A 57 15.38 -1.80 -1.84
N TYR A 58 16.07 -2.81 -1.31
CA TYR A 58 15.47 -4.07 -0.88
C TYR A 58 14.41 -3.88 0.22
N GLY A 59 14.72 -3.10 1.26
CA GLY A 59 13.80 -2.80 2.36
C GLY A 59 12.54 -2.08 1.89
N ILE A 60 12.68 -1.09 1.00
CA ILE A 60 11.55 -0.38 0.40
C ILE A 60 10.72 -1.31 -0.49
N GLY A 61 11.37 -2.19 -1.26
CA GLY A 61 10.69 -3.24 -2.03
C GLY A 61 9.82 -4.11 -1.14
N LYS A 62 10.35 -4.58 0.01
CA LYS A 62 9.59 -5.37 0.98
C LYS A 62 8.42 -4.62 1.60
N LEU A 63 8.60 -3.34 1.93
CA LEU A 63 7.51 -2.50 2.42
C LEU A 63 6.44 -2.30 1.34
N GLY A 64 6.84 -2.17 0.07
CA GLY A 64 5.95 -2.16 -1.09
C GLY A 64 5.12 -3.42 -1.24
N GLU A 65 5.75 -4.60 -1.18
CA GLU A 65 5.06 -5.90 -1.22
C GLU A 65 4.00 -6.00 -0.09
N PHE A 66 4.39 -5.66 1.14
CA PHE A 66 3.48 -5.70 2.28
C PHE A 66 2.32 -4.70 2.14
N ALA A 67 2.62 -3.46 1.75
CA ALA A 67 1.62 -2.43 1.52
C ALA A 67 0.65 -2.83 0.41
N GLY A 68 1.15 -3.39 -0.70
CA GLY A 68 0.33 -3.93 -1.78
C GLY A 68 -0.60 -5.04 -1.30
N GLY A 69 -0.09 -6.02 -0.55
CA GLY A 69 -0.91 -7.07 0.04
C GLY A 69 -1.97 -6.56 1.02
N ALA A 70 -1.63 -5.54 1.82
CA ALA A 70 -2.60 -4.87 2.69
C ALA A 70 -3.69 -4.14 1.90
N VAL A 71 -3.33 -3.45 0.81
CA VAL A 71 -4.28 -2.79 -0.10
C VAL A 71 -5.23 -3.81 -0.74
N GLU A 72 -4.70 -4.93 -1.25
CA GLU A 72 -5.53 -6.00 -1.81
C GLU A 72 -6.50 -6.59 -0.78
N ALA A 73 -6.05 -6.78 0.46
CA ALA A 73 -6.92 -7.26 1.53
C ALA A 73 -8.04 -6.26 1.83
N LEU A 74 -7.74 -4.96 1.88
CA LEU A 74 -8.74 -3.90 2.07
C LEU A 74 -9.75 -3.86 0.92
N ASP A 75 -9.29 -4.01 -0.32
CA ASP A 75 -10.18 -4.07 -1.50
C ASP A 75 -11.11 -5.29 -1.45
N ARG A 76 -10.60 -6.46 -1.03
CA ARG A 76 -11.44 -7.67 -0.84
C ARG A 76 -12.48 -7.50 0.27
N ILE A 77 -12.12 -6.84 1.37
CA ILE A 77 -13.05 -6.54 2.45
C ILE A 77 -14.16 -5.62 1.93
N ALA A 78 -13.82 -4.56 1.20
CA ALA A 78 -14.80 -3.64 0.63
C ALA A 78 -15.79 -4.36 -0.31
N GLN A 79 -15.29 -5.21 -1.21
CA GLN A 79 -16.12 -6.02 -2.12
C GLN A 79 -17.06 -6.98 -1.37
N ALA A 80 -16.57 -7.63 -0.30
CA ALA A 80 -17.38 -8.54 0.50
C ALA A 80 -18.53 -7.80 1.22
N PHE A 81 -18.28 -6.59 1.71
CA PHE A 81 -19.32 -5.76 2.32
C PHE A 81 -20.38 -5.31 1.29
N GLU A 82 -19.96 -4.86 0.11
CA GLU A 82 -20.87 -4.44 -0.97
C GLU A 82 -21.75 -5.61 -1.45
N ALA A 83 -21.18 -6.81 -1.57
CA ALA A 83 -21.92 -8.02 -1.91
C ALA A 83 -22.93 -8.39 -0.82
N ALA A 84 -22.55 -8.29 0.46
CA ALA A 84 -23.44 -8.58 1.59
C ALA A 84 -24.61 -7.57 1.66
N ASP A 85 -24.33 -6.29 1.44
CA ASP A 85 -25.36 -5.23 1.43
C ASP A 85 -26.35 -5.43 0.28
N THR A 86 -25.84 -5.73 -0.93
CA THR A 86 -26.68 -6.04 -2.10
C THR A 86 -27.56 -7.26 -1.85
N ALA A 87 -27.01 -8.32 -1.26
CA ALA A 87 -27.77 -9.53 -0.93
C ALA A 87 -28.86 -9.26 0.11
N LEU A 88 -28.54 -8.46 1.15
CA LEU A 88 -29.51 -8.07 2.17
C LEU A 88 -30.64 -7.22 1.58
N ALA A 89 -30.31 -6.22 0.76
CA ALA A 89 -31.30 -5.39 0.07
C ALA A 89 -32.24 -6.23 -0.80
N GLY A 90 -31.69 -7.19 -1.56
CA GLY A 90 -32.48 -8.12 -2.37
C GLY A 90 -33.43 -8.99 -1.55
N ALA A 91 -32.95 -9.53 -0.42
CA ALA A 91 -33.77 -10.35 0.47
C ALA A 91 -34.90 -9.54 1.12
N LEU A 92 -34.63 -8.29 1.52
CA LEU A 92 -35.64 -7.38 2.08
C LEU A 92 -36.71 -7.03 1.04
N GLN A 93 -36.32 -6.79 -0.22
CA GLN A 93 -37.26 -6.48 -1.28
C GLN A 93 -38.15 -7.68 -1.63
N GLN A 94 -37.59 -8.89 -1.71
CA GLN A 94 -38.36 -10.12 -1.89
C GLN A 94 -39.34 -10.38 -0.74
N ALA A 95 -38.96 -10.07 0.49
CA ALA A 95 -39.82 -10.20 1.65
C ALA A 95 -40.95 -9.17 1.68
N ALA A 96 -40.77 -8.00 1.05
CA ALA A 96 -41.79 -6.95 0.95
C ALA A 96 -42.80 -7.19 -0.20
N GLU A 97 -42.44 -8.01 -1.20
CA GLU A 97 -43.30 -8.38 -2.33
C GLU A 97 -44.17 -9.63 -2.05
N GLN A 98 -43.95 -10.31 -0.92
CA GLN A 98 -44.77 -11.42 -0.40
C GLN A 98 -45.82 -10.93 0.59
#